data_AF-A0A1F9CXC0-F1
#
_entry.id   AF-A0A1F9CXC0-F1
#
_cell.length_a   1.000
_cell.length_b   1.000
_cell.length_c   1.000
_cell.angle_alpha   90.00
_cell.angle_beta   90.00
_cell.angle_gamma   90.00
#
_symmetry.space_group_name_H-M   'P 1'
#
loop_
_entity.id
_entity.type
_entity.pdbx_description
1 polymer ?
#
loop_
_entity_poly.entity_id
_entity_poly.type
_entity_poly.pdbx_seq_one_letter_code
_entity_poly.pdbx_strand_id
1 'polypeptide(L)'
;MKKALPSILFCSLILILIPSNALLGQRDIKTILLRDIVKVENGMFSIQEFGILGTFDKNFEVKVTATAPKALLSRDNFLRFYGALSSSIFSTYLGQEGIKAPDNLHILLKDKPGDPIDITVNITMSEKGINYTVVTKNSQSKMNLQWLTQLYVEVP
;
A
#
# COMPACT_ATOMS: atom_id res chain seq x y z
N MET A 1 37.23 37.68 -24.63
CA MET A 1 37.96 37.71 -23.34
C MET A 1 37.06 38.25 -22.24
N LYS A 2 36.67 37.38 -21.30
CA LYS A 2 36.51 37.60 -19.85
C LYS A 2 36.08 36.25 -19.28
N LYS A 3 36.98 35.65 -18.49
CA LYS A 3 36.76 34.39 -17.76
C LYS A 3 36.13 34.71 -16.40
N ALA A 4 35.20 33.87 -15.95
CA ALA A 4 34.94 33.62 -14.54
C ALA A 4 34.51 32.14 -14.36
N LEU A 5 35.10 31.49 -13.36
CA LEU A 5 35.11 30.05 -13.00
C LEU A 5 33.74 29.49 -12.55
N PRO A 6 33.57 28.15 -12.43
CA PRO A 6 32.33 27.52 -11.98
C PRO A 6 32.21 27.67 -10.45
N SER A 7 31.07 28.18 -9.98
CA SER A 7 30.77 28.23 -8.55
C SER A 7 30.09 26.94 -8.11
N ILE A 8 30.87 26.06 -7.50
CA ILE A 8 30.38 25.02 -6.58
C ILE A 8 30.03 25.73 -5.27
N LEU A 9 28.75 25.71 -4.87
CA LEU A 9 28.33 25.97 -3.49
C LEU A 9 27.01 25.21 -3.25
N PHE A 10 27.11 23.98 -2.76
CA PHE A 10 26.96 23.60 -1.35
C PHE A 10 25.53 23.73 -0.83
N CYS A 11 24.90 22.56 -0.66
CA CYS A 11 23.85 22.22 0.30
C CYS A 11 23.16 23.40 1.03
N SER A 12 21.95 23.71 0.60
CA SER A 12 20.88 24.07 1.53
C SER A 12 19.70 23.14 1.27
N LEU A 13 19.89 21.88 1.67
CA LEU A 13 18.81 20.99 2.07
C LEU A 13 18.09 21.67 3.24
N ILE A 14 17.16 22.59 2.93
CA ILE A 14 16.11 22.93 3.87
C ILE A 14 15.20 21.71 3.87
N LEU A 15 15.60 20.76 4.72
CA LEU A 15 14.70 19.88 5.44
C LEU A 15 13.61 20.79 6.03
N ILE A 16 12.54 20.99 5.28
CA ILE A 16 11.24 21.21 5.90
C ILE A 16 10.96 19.88 6.60
N LEU A 17 11.46 19.77 7.83
CA LEU A 17 10.87 18.98 8.88
C LEU A 17 9.42 19.46 8.99
N ILE A 18 8.56 18.88 8.16
CA ILE A 18 7.15 18.77 8.52
C ILE A 18 7.18 17.78 9.69
N PRO A 19 6.86 18.18 10.94
CA PRO A 19 6.56 17.22 11.97
C PRO A 19 5.28 16.52 11.49
N SER A 20 5.44 15.37 10.82
CA SER A 20 4.36 14.49 10.42
C SER A 20 3.77 13.84 11.68
N ASN A 21 3.07 14.64 12.47
CA ASN A 21 2.11 14.11 13.44
C ASN A 21 0.96 13.53 12.60
N ALA A 22 0.66 12.25 12.83
CA ALA A 22 -0.31 11.42 12.10
C ALA A 22 0.21 10.73 10.82
N LEU A 23 1.24 9.90 10.95
CA LEU A 23 1.30 8.67 10.14
C LEU A 23 0.39 7.62 10.79
N LEU A 24 -0.92 7.76 10.57
CA LEU A 24 -1.90 6.75 10.97
C LEU A 24 -1.66 5.49 10.11
N GLY A 25 -1.35 4.38 10.79
CA GLY A 25 -1.16 3.09 10.14
C GLY A 25 0.22 2.86 9.54
N GLN A 26 1.31 3.16 10.25
CA GLN A 26 2.63 2.64 9.87
C GLN A 26 2.65 1.12 10.12
N ARG A 27 2.39 0.32 9.07
CA ARG A 27 2.75 -1.10 9.09
C ARG A 27 4.26 -1.20 9.34
N ASP A 28 4.68 -2.10 10.21
CA ASP A 28 6.10 -2.38 10.44
C ASP A 28 6.71 -3.00 9.17
N ILE A 29 7.18 -2.14 8.26
CA ILE A 29 7.78 -2.52 6.99
C ILE A 29 8.97 -3.45 7.22
N LYS A 30 9.68 -3.33 8.34
CA LYS A 30 10.82 -4.19 8.66
C LYS A 30 10.37 -5.61 8.98
N THR A 31 9.30 -5.78 9.76
CA THR A 31 8.72 -7.10 10.03
C THR A 31 8.10 -7.72 8.77
N ILE A 32 7.51 -6.92 7.88
CA ILE A 32 6.98 -7.38 6.59
C ILE A 32 8.10 -7.78 5.61
N LEU A 33 9.21 -7.04 5.55
CA LEU A 33 10.35 -7.36 4.69
C LEU A 33 11.08 -8.64 5.14
N LEU A 34 11.06 -8.94 6.45
CA LEU A 34 11.68 -10.13 7.04
C LEU A 34 10.83 -11.40 6.88
N ARG A 35 9.51 -11.29 6.74
CA ARG A 35 8.68 -12.43 6.34
C ARG A 35 8.79 -12.57 4.82
N ASP A 36 9.23 -13.73 4.34
CA ASP A 36 9.30 -13.99 2.89
C ASP A 36 7.90 -14.28 2.31
N ILE A 37 7.04 -13.26 2.33
CA ILE A 37 5.64 -13.34 1.91
C ILE A 37 5.46 -13.11 0.43
N VAL A 38 6.49 -12.59 -0.26
CA VAL A 38 6.44 -12.30 -1.69
C VAL A 38 6.89 -13.53 -2.44
N LYS A 39 5.94 -14.17 -3.12
CA LYS A 39 6.26 -15.22 -4.08
C LYS A 39 6.61 -14.59 -5.43
N VAL A 40 7.54 -15.24 -6.14
CA VAL A 40 8.02 -14.79 -7.44
C VAL A 40 7.86 -15.93 -8.45
N GLU A 41 6.80 -15.87 -9.24
CA GLU A 41 6.44 -16.93 -10.19
C GLU A 41 6.01 -16.30 -11.51
N ASN A 42 6.40 -16.90 -12.64
CA ASN A 42 6.00 -16.46 -13.99
C ASN A 42 6.21 -14.96 -14.27
N GLY A 43 7.30 -14.38 -13.76
CA GLY A 43 7.60 -12.95 -13.97
C GLY A 43 6.72 -12.00 -13.15
N MET A 44 5.98 -12.51 -12.16
CA MET A 44 5.11 -11.74 -11.28
C MET A 44 5.58 -11.81 -9.83
N PHE A 45 5.43 -10.71 -9.11
CA PHE A 45 5.36 -10.70 -7.67
C PHE A 45 3.93 -11.01 -7.24
N SER A 46 3.76 -11.87 -6.23
CA SER A 46 2.47 -12.15 -5.62
C SER A 46 2.55 -12.25 -4.10
N ILE A 47 1.48 -11.82 -3.44
CA ILE A 47 1.26 -11.94 -2.01
C ILE A 47 -0.12 -12.54 -1.79
N GLN A 48 -0.20 -13.45 -0.82
CA GLN A 48 -1.45 -13.85 -0.20
C GLN A 48 -1.23 -13.88 1.31
N GLU A 49 -1.95 -13.02 2.01
CA GLU A 49 -1.88 -12.94 3.47
C GLU A 49 -3.28 -13.00 4.08
N PHE A 50 -3.30 -13.48 5.31
CA PHE A 50 -4.46 -13.44 6.18
C PHE A 50 -4.16 -12.52 7.35
N GLY A 51 -5.20 -12.03 8.01
CA GLY A 51 -5.01 -11.27 9.23
C GLY A 51 -6.29 -10.95 9.95
N ILE A 52 -6.14 -10.24 11.06
CA ILE A 52 -7.25 -9.71 11.83
C ILE A 52 -7.23 -8.20 11.72
N LEU A 53 -8.35 -7.64 11.29
CA LEU A 53 -8.64 -6.21 11.35
C LEU A 53 -9.45 -5.96 12.62
N GLY A 54 -8.81 -5.38 13.65
CA GLY A 54 -9.46 -5.07 14.91
C GLY A 54 -10.18 -3.73 14.88
N THR A 55 -11.46 -3.72 15.26
CA THR A 55 -12.23 -2.50 15.49
C THR A 55 -12.62 -2.40 16.97
N PHE A 56 -13.31 -1.34 17.37
CA PHE A 56 -13.77 -1.23 18.76
C PHE A 56 -14.89 -2.23 19.10
N ASP A 57 -15.69 -2.60 18.11
CA ASP A 57 -16.88 -3.45 18.32
C ASP A 57 -16.58 -4.93 18.09
N LYS A 58 -15.79 -5.25 17.04
CA LYS A 58 -15.43 -6.62 16.72
C LYS A 58 -14.16 -6.72 15.87
N ASN A 59 -13.65 -7.95 15.80
CA ASN A 59 -12.57 -8.30 14.89
C ASN A 59 -13.16 -8.82 13.57
N PHE A 60 -12.51 -8.52 12.46
CA PHE A 60 -12.81 -9.09 11.15
C PHE A 60 -11.64 -9.95 10.69
N GLU A 61 -11.92 -11.17 10.25
CA GLU A 61 -10.92 -12.01 9.60
C GLU A 61 -10.79 -11.56 8.14
N VAL A 62 -9.58 -11.15 7.74
CA VAL A 62 -9.32 -10.58 6.42
C VAL A 62 -8.35 -11.41 5.61
N LYS A 63 -8.56 -11.41 4.29
CA LYS A 63 -7.63 -11.94 3.29
C LYS A 63 -7.20 -10.81 2.37
N VAL A 64 -5.91 -10.68 2.11
CA VAL A 64 -5.41 -9.78 1.08
C VAL A 64 -4.59 -10.56 0.06
N THR A 65 -4.90 -10.37 -1.21
CA THR A 65 -4.05 -10.82 -2.32
C THR A 65 -3.54 -9.62 -3.08
N ALA A 66 -2.29 -9.67 -3.52
CA ALA A 66 -1.71 -8.64 -4.36
C ALA A 66 -0.82 -9.25 -5.44
N THR A 67 -0.82 -8.64 -6.63
CA THR A 67 0.00 -9.06 -7.77
C THR A 67 0.58 -7.87 -8.52
N ALA A 68 1.80 -8.01 -9.03
CA ALA A 68 2.46 -7.02 -9.90
C ALA A 68 3.50 -7.68 -10.82
N PRO A 69 3.67 -7.24 -12.08
CA PRO A 69 4.79 -7.67 -12.91
C PRO A 69 6.13 -7.26 -12.30
N LYS A 70 7.12 -8.16 -12.32
CA LYS A 70 8.48 -7.84 -11.86
C LYS A 70 9.14 -6.72 -12.68
N ALA A 71 8.75 -6.62 -13.95
CA ALA A 71 9.22 -5.58 -14.85
C ALA A 71 8.67 -4.19 -14.49
N LEU A 72 7.54 -4.13 -13.78
CA LEU A 72 6.86 -2.87 -13.47
C LEU A 72 7.49 -2.15 -12.27
N LEU A 73 7.87 -2.87 -11.22
CA LEU A 73 8.41 -2.27 -10.00
C LEU A 73 9.28 -3.26 -9.21
N SER A 74 10.19 -2.76 -8.36
CA SER A 74 11.02 -3.61 -7.50
C SER A 74 10.19 -4.33 -6.42
N ARG A 75 10.71 -5.42 -5.87
CA ARG A 75 10.08 -6.17 -4.75
C ARG A 75 9.76 -5.26 -3.57
N ASP A 76 10.66 -4.36 -3.22
CA ASP A 76 10.48 -3.46 -2.08
C ASP A 76 9.40 -2.42 -2.34
N ASN A 77 9.34 -1.89 -3.56
CA ASN A 77 8.26 -0.99 -3.95
C ASN A 77 6.91 -1.74 -3.97
N PHE A 78 6.91 -3.02 -4.36
CA PHE A 78 5.71 -3.85 -4.36
C PHE A 78 5.15 -4.00 -2.97
N LEU A 79 6.02 -4.34 -2.01
CA LEU A 79 5.65 -4.45 -0.60
C LEU A 79 5.15 -3.12 -0.02
N ARG A 80 5.80 -2.00 -0.35
CA ARG A 80 5.38 -0.66 0.09
C ARG A 80 4.00 -0.29 -0.46
N PHE A 81 3.78 -0.43 -1.76
CA PHE A 81 2.49 -0.13 -2.39
C PHE A 81 1.38 -1.04 -1.86
N TYR A 82 1.64 -2.35 -1.79
CA TYR A 82 0.74 -3.32 -1.20
C TYR A 82 0.32 -2.92 0.23
N GLY A 83 1.30 -2.61 1.08
CA GLY A 83 1.06 -2.25 2.48
C GLY A 83 0.24 -0.99 2.64
N ALA A 84 0.57 0.06 1.88
CA ALA A 84 -0.16 1.32 1.91
C ALA A 84 -1.59 1.18 1.35
N LEU A 85 -1.74 0.53 0.20
CA LEU A 85 -3.04 0.37 -0.46
C LEU A 85 -3.99 -0.46 0.38
N SER A 86 -3.55 -1.63 0.86
CA SER A 86 -4.42 -2.48 1.67
C SER A 86 -4.90 -1.75 2.92
N SER A 87 -4.01 -1.04 3.62
CA SER A 87 -4.39 -0.24 4.82
C SER A 87 -5.40 0.86 4.48
N SER A 88 -5.18 1.60 3.39
CA SER A 88 -6.11 2.63 2.92
C SER A 88 -7.48 2.05 2.51
N ILE A 89 -7.50 0.90 1.83
CA ILE A 89 -8.72 0.21 1.43
C ILE A 89 -9.56 -0.18 2.66
N PHE A 90 -8.93 -0.76 3.70
CA PHE A 90 -9.67 -1.11 4.91
C PHE A 90 -10.17 0.12 5.66
N SER A 91 -9.36 1.18 5.77
CA SER A 91 -9.81 2.43 6.40
C SER A 91 -11.02 3.02 5.68
N THR A 92 -11.00 3.05 4.35
CA THR A 92 -12.14 3.55 3.54
C THR A 92 -13.36 2.65 3.71
N TYR A 93 -13.19 1.33 3.69
CA TYR A 93 -14.29 0.38 3.91
C TYR A 93 -14.97 0.62 5.26
N LEU A 94 -14.20 0.68 6.35
CA LEU A 94 -14.75 0.93 7.68
C LEU A 94 -15.48 2.27 7.75
N GLY A 95 -14.93 3.32 7.15
CA GLY A 95 -15.58 4.63 7.07
C GLY A 95 -16.90 4.61 6.30
N GLN A 96 -16.97 3.87 5.19
CA GLN A 96 -18.19 3.73 4.39
C GLN A 96 -19.28 2.93 5.10
N GLU A 97 -18.90 1.91 5.87
CA GLU A 97 -19.82 1.10 6.66
C GLU A 97 -20.13 1.72 8.03
N GLY A 98 -19.56 2.89 8.36
CA GLY A 98 -19.76 3.57 9.64
C GLY A 98 -19.16 2.83 10.85
N ILE A 99 -18.21 1.93 10.63
CA ILE A 99 -17.56 1.13 11.67
C ILE A 99 -16.43 1.95 12.30
N LYS A 100 -16.48 2.10 13.62
CA LYS A 100 -15.44 2.83 14.37
C LYS A 100 -14.23 1.94 14.61
N ALA A 101 -13.05 2.45 14.29
CA ALA A 101 -11.78 1.77 14.53
C ALA A 101 -10.77 2.68 15.23
N PRO A 102 -9.78 2.10 15.93
CA PRO A 102 -8.68 2.86 16.48
C PRO A 102 -7.93 3.65 15.42
N ASP A 103 -7.44 4.83 15.80
CA ASP A 103 -6.58 5.69 14.96
C ASP A 103 -5.34 4.92 14.45
N ASN A 104 -4.80 4.04 15.28
CA ASN A 104 -3.70 3.14 14.94
C ASN A 104 -4.19 1.81 14.36
N LEU A 105 -5.11 1.85 13.39
CA LEU A 105 -5.59 0.63 12.74
C LEU A 105 -4.43 -0.17 12.15
N HIS A 106 -4.22 -1.36 12.70
CA HIS A 106 -3.21 -2.31 12.24
C HIS A 106 -3.87 -3.64 11.90
N ILE A 107 -3.41 -4.26 10.81
CA ILE A 107 -3.80 -5.63 10.48
C ILE A 107 -2.78 -6.55 11.14
N LEU A 108 -3.27 -7.39 12.06
CA LEU A 108 -2.45 -8.42 12.67
C LEU A 108 -2.33 -9.59 11.68
N LEU A 109 -1.18 -9.72 11.03
CA LEU A 109 -0.94 -10.72 9.98
C LEU A 109 -0.84 -12.14 10.55
N LYS A 110 -1.51 -13.08 9.89
CA LYS A 110 -1.59 -14.51 10.21
C LYS A 110 -1.18 -15.35 9.02
N ASP A 111 -0.57 -16.50 9.29
CA ASP A 111 -0.16 -17.44 8.23
C ASP A 111 -1.35 -18.19 7.62
N LYS A 112 -2.42 -18.37 8.41
CA LYS A 112 -3.66 -19.05 8.00
C LYS A 112 -4.88 -18.41 8.68
N PRO A 113 -6.08 -18.53 8.08
CA PRO A 113 -7.29 -18.05 8.71
C PRO A 113 -7.61 -18.87 9.97
N GLY A 114 -8.09 -18.19 11.01
CA GLY A 114 -8.65 -18.83 12.21
C GLY A 114 -10.16 -19.05 12.11
N ASP A 115 -10.84 -18.13 11.43
CA ASP A 115 -12.28 -18.08 11.23
C ASP A 115 -12.61 -17.91 9.73
N PRO A 116 -13.89 -18.04 9.32
CA PRO A 116 -14.28 -17.70 7.96
C PRO A 116 -13.91 -16.26 7.60
N ILE A 117 -13.41 -16.05 6.38
CA ILE A 117 -12.99 -14.71 5.92
C ILE A 117 -14.22 -13.79 5.80
N ASP A 118 -14.20 -12.68 6.53
CA ASP A 118 -15.22 -11.64 6.45
C ASP A 118 -15.01 -10.69 5.27
N ILE A 119 -13.75 -10.34 5.01
CA ILE A 119 -13.36 -9.35 3.99
C ILE A 119 -12.19 -9.88 3.18
N THR A 120 -12.36 -9.93 1.86
CA THR A 120 -11.28 -10.23 0.92
C THR A 120 -10.95 -9.00 0.08
N VAL A 121 -9.68 -8.61 0.06
CA VAL A 121 -9.16 -7.55 -0.80
C VAL A 121 -8.24 -8.18 -1.84
N ASN A 122 -8.49 -7.92 -3.12
CA ASN A 122 -7.60 -8.35 -4.21
C ASN A 122 -7.04 -7.12 -4.90
N ILE A 123 -5.72 -7.05 -5.06
CA ILE A 123 -5.01 -5.92 -5.66
C ILE A 123 -4.21 -6.43 -6.88
N THR A 124 -4.38 -5.78 -8.02
CA THR A 124 -3.61 -6.05 -9.23
C THR A 124 -2.97 -4.75 -9.70
N MET A 125 -1.64 -4.71 -9.69
CA MET A 125 -0.84 -3.60 -10.21
C MET A 125 -0.38 -3.95 -11.62
N SER A 126 -0.54 -3.01 -12.54
CA SER A 126 -0.17 -3.16 -13.95
C SER A 126 0.35 -1.84 -14.49
N GLU A 127 0.93 -1.81 -15.69
CA GLU A 127 1.33 -0.55 -16.34
C GLU A 127 0.17 0.44 -16.49
N LYS A 128 -1.07 -0.04 -16.57
CA LYS A 128 -2.27 0.80 -16.70
C LYS A 128 -2.73 1.44 -15.39
N GLY A 129 -2.18 1.01 -14.26
CA GLY A 129 -2.61 1.42 -12.93
C GLY A 129 -2.86 0.24 -12.00
N ILE A 130 -3.60 0.54 -10.94
CA ILE A 130 -3.97 -0.38 -9.87
C ILE A 130 -5.46 -0.69 -9.99
N ASN A 131 -5.80 -1.96 -10.08
CA ASN A 131 -7.16 -2.43 -9.89
C ASN A 131 -7.27 -3.07 -8.51
N TYR A 132 -8.35 -2.80 -7.78
CA TYR A 132 -8.65 -3.59 -6.60
C TYR A 132 -10.13 -3.93 -6.49
N THR A 133 -10.39 -5.06 -5.82
CA THR A 133 -11.73 -5.48 -5.41
C THR A 133 -11.79 -5.70 -3.92
N VAL A 134 -12.92 -5.32 -3.32
CA VAL A 134 -13.26 -5.63 -1.94
C VAL A 134 -14.50 -6.51 -1.98
N VAL A 135 -14.39 -7.70 -1.40
CA VAL A 135 -15.47 -8.70 -1.35
C VAL A 135 -15.78 -8.97 0.11
N THR A 136 -17.05 -8.80 0.46
CA THR A 136 -17.60 -9.20 1.77
C THR A 136 -18.66 -10.28 1.55
N LYS A 137 -19.23 -10.80 2.64
CA LYS A 137 -20.37 -11.73 2.55
C LYS A 137 -21.56 -11.15 1.77
N ASN A 138 -21.77 -9.84 1.83
CA ASN A 138 -22.99 -9.19 1.35
C ASN A 138 -22.78 -8.29 0.13
N SER A 139 -21.52 -7.95 -0.19
CA SER A 139 -21.21 -6.94 -1.21
C SER A 139 -19.90 -7.20 -1.92
N GLN A 140 -19.80 -6.67 -3.13
CA GLN A 140 -18.54 -6.60 -3.87
C GLN A 140 -18.38 -5.21 -4.46
N SER A 141 -17.23 -4.60 -4.22
CA SER A 141 -16.83 -3.32 -4.82
C SER A 141 -15.58 -3.49 -5.67
N LYS A 142 -15.48 -2.72 -6.75
CA LYS A 142 -14.33 -2.70 -7.66
C LYS A 142 -13.93 -1.26 -7.94
N MET A 143 -12.63 -1.01 -7.91
CA MET A 143 -12.05 0.30 -8.16
C MET A 143 -10.84 0.18 -9.09
N ASN A 144 -10.64 1.23 -9.90
CA ASN A 144 -9.49 1.39 -10.77
C ASN A 144 -8.83 2.74 -10.43
N LEU A 145 -7.53 2.71 -10.16
CA LEU A 145 -6.69 3.88 -9.93
C LEU A 145 -5.64 3.92 -11.03
N GLN A 146 -5.57 5.02 -11.76
CA GLN A 146 -4.51 5.23 -12.74
C GLN A 146 -3.23 5.72 -12.05
N TRP A 147 -2.07 5.37 -12.61
CA TRP A 147 -0.83 6.01 -12.18
C TRP A 147 -0.90 7.50 -12.52
N LEU A 148 -0.52 8.35 -11.57
CA LEU A 148 -0.28 9.76 -11.87
C LEU A 148 1.00 9.83 -12.71
N THR A 149 0.88 9.86 -14.02
CA THR A 149 1.99 10.26 -14.89
C THR A 149 2.10 11.79 -14.79
N GLN A 150 3.09 12.29 -14.07
CA GLN A 150 3.55 13.66 -14.31
C GLN A 150 4.12 13.67 -15.72
N LEU A 151 3.29 14.05 -16.70
CA LEU A 151 3.76 14.46 -18.00
C LEU A 151 4.60 15.71 -17.75
N TYR A 152 5.92 15.57 -17.85
CA TYR A 152 6.79 16.72 -18.07
C TYR A 152 6.26 17.38 -19.35
N VAL A 153 5.55 18.49 -19.19
CA VAL A 153 5.28 19.38 -20.31
C VAL A 153 6.63 19.98 -20.65
N GLU A 154 7.20 19.58 -21.79
CA GLU A 154 8.30 20.34 -22.38
C GLU A 154 7.77 21.77 -22.57
N VAL A 155 8.30 22.69 -21.77
CA VAL A 155 8.02 24.12 -21.94
C VAL A 155 8.65 24.53 -23.28
N PRO A 156 7.88 25.12 -24.20
CA PRO A 156 8.35 25.49 -25.54
C PRO A 156 9.45 26.57 -25.52
#